data_AF-A0A6A3PKS4-F1
#
_entry.id   AF-A0A6A3PKS4-F1
#
_cell.length_a   1.000
_cell.length_b   1.000
_cell.length_c   1.000
_cell.angle_alpha   90.00
_cell.angle_beta   90.00
_cell.angle_gamma   90.00
#
_symmetry.space_group_name_H-M   'P 1'
#
loop_
_entity.id
_entity.type
_entity.pdbx_description
1 polymer ?
#
loop_
_entity_poly.entity_id
_entity_poly.type
_entity_poly.pdbx_seq_one_letter_code
_entity_poly.pdbx_strand_id
1 'polypeptide(L)'
;IDVGQDVEGESKYTRELRLYQQRGNLIKVQHADYCGQILDKIDQLYEDESRTLPFICVEGSSGMGKTQLAFALGGRRPWFYWPATRIGSDSQNLYQNFDKISDAFDEITLKDKPMKLFKAAILNSNSKFYKTELLWTYGFILALLKQYSLKTDQSTEMIRFVGKTLLRVDKCNRAAVTEFCASMKSSGKVLPFFILDEMTPNTNMDGGGMNMAAFQRNVFLGRKLQTDAYVDDDCAPVPSESACCFGR
;
A
#
# COMPACT_ATOMS: atom_id res chain seq x y z
N ILE A 1 11.84 14.30 5.37
CA ILE A 1 10.40 14.37 5.07
C ILE A 1 9.63 13.93 6.30
N ASP A 2 8.59 14.66 6.69
CA ASP A 2 7.79 14.31 7.86
C ASP A 2 6.70 13.32 7.46
N VAL A 3 6.60 12.21 8.19
CA VAL A 3 5.57 11.17 7.99
C VAL A 3 4.75 10.94 9.26
N GLY A 4 5.06 11.67 10.33
CA GLY A 4 4.45 11.49 11.63
C GLY A 4 3.17 12.30 11.77
N GLN A 5 2.20 11.75 12.51
CA GLN A 5 0.95 12.44 12.80
C GLN A 5 0.89 12.91 14.25
N ASP A 6 0.31 14.10 14.47
CA ASP A 6 -0.06 14.54 15.81
C ASP A 6 -1.30 13.75 16.27
N VAL A 7 -1.12 12.87 17.27
CA VAL A 7 -2.22 12.09 17.84
C VAL A 7 -2.41 12.53 19.28
N GLU A 8 -2.98 13.70 19.47
CA GLU A 8 -3.51 14.09 20.78
C GLU A 8 -5.05 14.12 20.70
N GLY A 9 -5.68 13.20 21.45
CA GLY A 9 -7.12 13.16 21.67
C GLY A 9 -7.93 12.23 20.77
N GLU A 10 -9.15 11.94 21.21
CA GLU A 10 -10.14 11.20 20.43
C GLU A 10 -10.81 12.14 19.43
N SER A 11 -10.47 11.99 18.15
CA SER A 11 -11.08 12.74 17.05
C SER A 11 -12.03 11.87 16.24
N LYS A 12 -12.91 12.49 15.45
CA LYS A 12 -13.77 11.78 14.47
C LYS A 12 -12.96 10.86 13.54
N TYR A 13 -11.72 11.25 13.22
CA TYR A 13 -10.79 10.48 12.40
C TYR A 13 -10.32 9.21 13.12
N THR A 14 -9.85 9.34 14.36
CA THR A 14 -9.38 8.19 15.15
C THR A 14 -10.51 7.21 15.48
N ARG A 15 -11.73 7.71 15.70
CA ARG A 15 -12.92 6.88 15.91
C ARG A 15 -13.27 6.06 14.67
N GLU A 16 -13.22 6.68 13.49
CA GLU A 16 -13.48 5.96 12.25
C GLU A 16 -12.38 4.93 11.96
N LEU A 17 -11.11 5.25 12.20
CA LEU A 17 -10.03 4.27 12.08
C LEU A 17 -10.26 3.03 12.95
N ARG A 18 -10.64 3.21 14.22
CA ARG A 18 -10.97 2.08 15.11
C ARG A 18 -12.14 1.26 14.58
N LEU A 19 -13.17 1.90 14.02
CA LEU A 19 -14.31 1.21 13.42
C LEU A 19 -13.87 0.32 12.24
N TYR A 20 -13.00 0.83 11.36
CA TYR A 20 -12.47 0.07 10.23
C TYR A 20 -11.60 -1.11 10.69
N GLN A 21 -10.77 -0.91 11.72
CA GLN A 21 -9.98 -1.99 12.32
C GLN A 21 -10.88 -3.09 12.92
N GLN A 22 -11.92 -2.71 13.65
CA GLN A 22 -12.90 -3.65 14.22
C GLN A 22 -13.62 -4.45 13.13
N ARG A 23 -14.04 -3.78 12.05
CA ARG A 23 -14.68 -4.44 10.90
C ARG A 23 -13.72 -5.39 10.17
N GLY A 24 -12.47 -4.98 9.98
CA GLY A 24 -11.43 -5.85 9.41
C GLY A 24 -11.23 -7.12 10.24
N ASN A 25 -11.16 -6.98 11.57
CA ASN A 25 -11.09 -8.13 12.47
C ASN A 25 -12.30 -9.04 12.37
N LEU A 26 -13.51 -8.48 12.27
CA LEU A 26 -14.73 -9.27 12.10
C LEU A 26 -14.70 -10.08 10.79
N ILE A 27 -14.32 -9.44 9.67
CA ILE A 27 -14.17 -10.11 8.37
C ILE A 27 -13.14 -11.24 8.47
N LYS A 28 -12.00 -10.98 9.09
CA LYS A 28 -10.95 -11.98 9.27
C LYS A 28 -11.44 -13.19 10.07
N VAL A 29 -12.25 -12.98 11.11
CA VAL A 29 -12.82 -14.08 11.91
C VAL A 29 -13.89 -14.85 11.13
N GLN A 30 -14.79 -14.15 10.44
CA GLN A 30 -15.89 -14.76 9.70
C GLN A 30 -15.44 -15.47 8.41
N HIS A 31 -14.36 -15.01 7.80
CA HIS A 31 -13.81 -15.54 6.55
C HIS A 31 -12.35 -15.99 6.72
N ALA A 32 -12.06 -16.68 7.83
CA ALA A 32 -10.71 -17.06 8.23
C ALA A 32 -9.95 -17.84 7.15
N ASP A 33 -10.61 -18.79 6.49
CA ASP A 33 -9.99 -19.61 5.44
C ASP A 33 -9.59 -18.75 4.22
N TYR A 34 -10.48 -17.86 3.77
CA TYR A 34 -10.22 -16.99 2.64
C TYR A 34 -9.12 -15.97 2.93
N CYS A 35 -9.18 -15.30 4.09
CA CYS A 35 -8.12 -14.41 4.53
C CYS A 35 -6.80 -15.17 4.72
N GLY A 36 -6.86 -16.41 5.22
CA GLY A 36 -5.72 -17.32 5.34
C GLY A 36 -5.04 -17.59 4.02
N GLN A 37 -5.80 -17.94 2.98
CA GLN A 37 -5.26 -18.19 1.62
C GLN A 37 -4.56 -16.96 1.03
N ILE A 38 -5.12 -15.76 1.25
CA ILE A 38 -4.46 -14.52 0.80
C ILE A 38 -3.14 -14.32 1.55
N LEU A 39 -3.16 -14.49 2.88
CA LEU A 39 -1.96 -14.38 3.71
C LEU A 39 -0.90 -15.43 3.35
N ASP A 40 -1.29 -16.67 3.05
CA ASP A 40 -0.38 -17.73 2.58
C ASP A 40 0.29 -17.31 1.27
N LYS A 41 -0.48 -16.74 0.32
CA LYS A 41 0.06 -16.24 -0.95
C LYS A 41 1.04 -15.08 -0.74
N ILE A 42 0.78 -14.22 0.24
CA ILE A 42 1.70 -13.15 0.65
C ILE A 42 2.98 -13.76 1.22
N ASP A 43 2.87 -14.68 2.16
CA ASP A 43 4.03 -15.31 2.80
C ASP A 43 4.90 -16.03 1.76
N GLN A 44 4.31 -16.77 0.82
CA GLN A 44 5.02 -17.39 -0.31
C GLN A 44 5.76 -16.36 -1.19
N LEU A 45 5.17 -15.19 -1.44
CA LEU A 45 5.83 -14.11 -2.19
C LEU A 45 7.04 -13.54 -1.44
N TYR A 46 6.99 -13.54 -0.11
CA TYR A 46 8.10 -13.10 0.73
C TYR A 46 9.20 -14.17 0.85
N GLU A 47 8.87 -15.45 0.75
CA GLU A 47 9.83 -16.56 0.83
C GLU A 47 10.58 -16.80 -0.48
N ASP A 48 9.99 -16.43 -1.63
CA ASP A 48 10.64 -16.62 -2.92
C ASP A 48 11.83 -15.65 -3.11
N GLU A 49 13.05 -16.15 -2.88
CA GLU A 49 14.31 -15.42 -3.05
C GLU A 49 14.61 -15.04 -4.51
N SER A 50 13.95 -15.68 -5.48
CA SER A 50 14.04 -15.31 -6.89
C SER A 50 13.18 -14.08 -7.22
N ARG A 51 12.28 -13.69 -6.31
CA ARG A 51 11.38 -12.54 -6.46
C ARG A 51 11.89 -11.32 -5.72
N THR A 52 11.65 -10.18 -6.34
CA THR A 52 12.10 -8.89 -5.84
C THR A 52 10.93 -8.16 -5.21
N LEU A 53 11.16 -7.68 -3.98
CA LEU A 53 10.36 -6.79 -3.14
C LEU A 53 8.83 -7.02 -3.15
N PRO A 54 8.30 -7.68 -2.11
CA PRO A 54 6.88 -8.03 -2.01
C PRO A 54 6.04 -6.87 -1.47
N PHE A 55 5.78 -5.85 -2.29
CA PHE A 55 4.81 -4.83 -1.95
C PHE A 55 3.43 -5.20 -2.50
N ILE A 56 2.36 -4.88 -1.77
CA ILE A 56 1.00 -5.31 -2.11
C ILE A 56 0.16 -4.08 -2.42
N CYS A 57 0.08 -3.75 -3.69
CA CYS A 57 -0.87 -2.74 -4.11
C CYS A 57 -2.28 -3.35 -4.17
N VAL A 58 -3.26 -2.72 -3.50
CA VAL A 58 -4.68 -3.09 -3.59
C VAL A 58 -5.36 -2.14 -4.57
N GLU A 59 -5.63 -2.62 -5.78
CA GLU A 59 -6.33 -1.85 -6.82
C GLU A 59 -7.82 -2.27 -6.85
N GLY A 60 -8.73 -1.31 -6.99
CA GLY A 60 -10.17 -1.56 -7.07
C GLY A 60 -10.98 -0.27 -7.12
N SER A 61 -12.21 -0.34 -7.64
CA SER A 61 -13.09 0.82 -7.76
C SER A 61 -13.49 1.38 -6.40
N SER A 62 -13.95 2.64 -6.37
CA SER A 62 -14.53 3.22 -5.16
C SER A 62 -15.68 2.34 -4.63
N GLY A 63 -15.77 2.17 -3.31
CA GLY A 63 -16.79 1.34 -2.67
C GLY A 63 -16.53 -0.18 -2.67
N MET A 64 -15.48 -0.68 -3.32
CA MET A 64 -15.20 -2.13 -3.41
C MET A 64 -14.57 -2.76 -2.14
N GLY A 65 -14.61 -2.05 -1.01
CA GLY A 65 -14.13 -2.62 0.26
C GLY A 65 -12.62 -2.74 0.41
N LYS A 66 -11.80 -2.02 -0.38
CA LYS A 66 -10.32 -2.11 -0.37
C LYS A 66 -9.74 -1.82 1.01
N THR A 67 -10.22 -0.76 1.64
CA THR A 67 -9.84 -0.37 2.98
C THR A 67 -10.20 -1.46 3.99
N GLN A 68 -11.39 -2.05 3.92
CA GLN A 68 -11.82 -3.17 4.76
C GLN A 68 -10.94 -4.40 4.54
N LEU A 69 -10.58 -4.71 3.29
CA LEU A 69 -9.63 -5.76 2.96
C LEU A 69 -8.26 -5.46 3.58
N ALA A 70 -7.77 -4.23 3.49
CA ALA A 70 -6.49 -3.82 4.08
C ALA A 70 -6.45 -4.06 5.60
N PHE A 71 -7.55 -3.82 6.30
CA PHE A 71 -7.65 -4.08 7.74
C PHE A 71 -7.95 -5.56 8.08
N ALA A 72 -8.57 -6.32 7.17
CA ALA A 72 -8.81 -7.75 7.34
C ALA A 72 -7.55 -8.60 7.11
N LEU A 73 -6.62 -8.14 6.26
CA LEU A 73 -5.35 -8.82 5.97
C LEU A 73 -4.27 -8.61 7.05
N GLY A 74 -4.66 -8.10 8.22
CA GLY A 74 -3.73 -7.94 9.34
C GLY A 74 -3.45 -9.24 10.11
N GLY A 75 -2.28 -9.34 10.75
CA GLY A 75 -2.07 -10.27 11.86
C GLY A 75 -1.08 -11.44 11.66
N ARG A 76 -0.45 -11.60 10.50
CA ARG A 76 0.74 -12.48 10.36
C ARG A 76 2.04 -11.70 10.14
N ARG A 77 1.91 -10.53 9.54
CA ARG A 77 3.03 -9.68 9.13
C ARG A 77 2.61 -8.23 9.36
N PRO A 78 3.49 -7.35 9.85
CA PRO A 78 3.18 -5.94 9.94
C PRO A 78 2.99 -5.36 8.53
N TRP A 79 2.22 -4.28 8.44
CA TRP A 79 2.03 -3.60 7.16
C TRP A 79 1.97 -2.10 7.31
N PHE A 80 2.43 -1.41 6.29
CA PHE A 80 2.11 -0.01 6.10
C PHE A 80 0.83 0.12 5.27
N TYR A 81 0.06 1.16 5.56
CA TYR A 81 -1.12 1.54 4.79
C TYR A 81 -1.12 3.06 4.60
N TRP A 82 -1.35 3.51 3.38
CA TRP A 82 -1.66 4.91 3.10
C TRP A 82 -2.34 5.08 1.73
N PRO A 83 -3.20 6.11 1.58
CA PRO A 83 -3.64 6.57 0.26
C PRO A 83 -2.47 7.15 -0.55
N ALA A 84 -2.31 6.76 -1.81
CA ALA A 84 -1.21 7.15 -2.68
C ALA A 84 -1.35 8.57 -3.27
N THR A 85 -2.39 9.31 -2.89
CA THR A 85 -2.68 10.68 -3.30
C THR A 85 -2.83 11.58 -2.06
N ARG A 86 -2.70 12.90 -2.26
CA ARG A 86 -2.87 13.87 -1.16
C ARG A 86 -4.27 13.80 -0.58
N ILE A 87 -4.36 13.97 0.73
CA ILE A 87 -5.62 13.94 1.46
C ILE A 87 -6.20 15.36 1.53
N GLY A 88 -7.31 15.56 0.81
CA GLY A 88 -8.07 16.81 0.85
C GLY A 88 -9.08 16.85 2.01
N SER A 89 -9.68 18.02 2.25
CA SER A 89 -10.76 18.20 3.24
C SER A 89 -11.97 17.30 2.99
N ASP A 90 -12.19 16.96 1.72
CA ASP A 90 -13.36 16.19 1.26
C ASP A 90 -13.08 14.68 1.21
N SER A 91 -11.87 14.26 1.60
CA SER A 91 -11.51 12.85 1.71
C SER A 91 -12.26 12.18 2.86
N GLN A 92 -12.41 10.85 2.77
CA GLN A 92 -12.98 10.06 3.86
C GLN A 92 -12.26 10.38 5.18
N ASN A 93 -13.02 10.54 6.26
CA ASN A 93 -12.49 10.94 7.57
C ASN A 93 -11.36 9.98 8.04
N LEU A 94 -11.41 8.70 7.66
CA LEU A 94 -10.37 7.70 7.88
C LEU A 94 -9.02 8.13 7.33
N TYR A 95 -8.99 8.67 6.11
CA TYR A 95 -7.76 9.01 5.40
C TYR A 95 -7.00 10.15 6.06
N GLN A 96 -7.67 10.97 6.87
CA GLN A 96 -7.01 11.98 7.69
C GLN A 96 -6.06 11.37 8.73
N ASN A 97 -6.18 10.08 9.05
CA ASN A 97 -5.20 9.33 9.86
C ASN A 97 -3.95 8.90 9.06
N PHE A 98 -3.83 9.32 7.80
CA PHE A 98 -2.68 9.00 6.93
C PHE A 98 -2.20 10.20 6.12
N ASP A 99 -2.72 11.41 6.36
CA ASP A 99 -2.43 12.64 5.60
C ASP A 99 -0.92 12.89 5.43
N LYS A 100 -0.13 12.80 6.51
CA LYS A 100 1.31 13.09 6.51
C LYS A 100 2.11 12.12 5.67
N ILE A 101 1.83 10.81 5.78
CA ILE A 101 2.53 9.79 5.00
C ILE A 101 2.07 9.83 3.53
N SER A 102 0.80 10.12 3.27
CA SER A 102 0.25 10.31 1.93
C SER A 102 0.86 11.52 1.22
N ASP A 103 0.91 12.67 1.89
CA ASP A 103 1.54 13.89 1.36
C ASP A 103 3.04 13.69 1.12
N ALA A 104 3.72 13.03 2.07
CA ALA A 104 5.12 12.69 1.93
C ALA A 104 5.37 11.79 0.70
N PHE A 105 4.52 10.78 0.52
CA PHE A 105 4.62 9.86 -0.60
C PHE A 105 4.34 10.56 -1.94
N ASP A 106 3.32 11.41 -2.02
CA ASP A 106 3.02 12.22 -3.21
C ASP A 106 4.19 13.14 -3.57
N GLU A 107 4.74 13.88 -2.60
CA GLU A 107 5.88 14.78 -2.81
C GLU A 107 7.09 14.02 -3.36
N ILE A 108 7.41 12.87 -2.78
CA ILE A 108 8.52 12.01 -3.21
C ILE A 108 8.29 11.48 -4.63
N THR A 109 7.08 10.99 -4.91
CA THR A 109 6.71 10.45 -6.22
C THR A 109 6.84 11.51 -7.31
N LEU A 110 6.42 12.75 -7.02
CA LEU A 110 6.56 13.88 -7.94
C LEU A 110 8.02 14.27 -8.22
N LYS A 111 8.93 14.09 -7.26
CA LYS A 111 10.38 14.34 -7.46
C LYS A 111 11.01 13.41 -8.49
N ASP A 112 10.45 12.22 -8.71
CA ASP A 112 10.86 11.29 -9.77
C ASP A 112 10.27 11.65 -11.15
N LYS A 113 9.39 12.66 -11.21
CA LYS A 113 8.80 13.22 -12.44
C LYS A 113 8.21 12.18 -13.40
N PRO A 114 7.43 11.17 -12.94
CA PRO A 114 6.96 10.08 -13.78
C PRO A 114 6.13 10.52 -15.00
N MET A 115 5.40 11.63 -14.88
CA MET A 115 4.60 12.20 -15.97
C MET A 115 5.43 12.69 -17.16
N LYS A 116 6.72 12.99 -16.97
CA LYS A 116 7.63 13.46 -18.02
C LYS A 116 8.42 12.34 -18.71
N LEU A 117 8.29 11.11 -18.21
CA LEU A 117 9.06 9.97 -18.67
C LEU A 117 8.37 9.26 -19.83
N PHE A 118 9.16 8.56 -20.65
CA PHE A 118 8.65 7.88 -21.83
C PHE A 118 7.70 6.75 -21.44
N LYS A 119 6.48 6.73 -22.01
CA LYS A 119 5.42 5.78 -21.65
C LYS A 119 5.91 4.32 -21.63
N ALA A 120 6.64 3.89 -22.67
CA ALA A 120 7.13 2.50 -22.74
C ALA A 120 8.10 2.12 -21.62
N ALA A 121 8.85 3.08 -21.07
CA ALA A 121 9.75 2.83 -19.95
C ALA A 121 8.99 2.71 -18.62
N ILE A 122 7.93 3.50 -18.43
CA ILE A 122 7.16 3.57 -17.17
C ILE A 122 6.08 2.50 -17.09
N LEU A 123 5.40 2.20 -18.20
CA LEU A 123 4.36 1.17 -18.21
C LEU A 123 4.92 -0.23 -17.99
N ASN A 124 6.16 -0.49 -18.41
CA ASN A 124 6.83 -1.78 -18.26
C ASN A 124 7.61 -1.85 -16.94
N SER A 125 7.08 -2.58 -15.95
CA SER A 125 7.74 -2.81 -14.65
C SER A 125 9.11 -3.51 -14.74
N ASN A 126 9.40 -4.17 -15.87
CA ASN A 126 10.69 -4.84 -16.12
C ASN A 126 11.69 -3.95 -16.88
N SER A 127 11.34 -2.71 -17.18
CA SER A 127 12.22 -1.78 -17.90
C SER A 127 13.50 -1.49 -17.11
N LYS A 128 14.53 -1.00 -17.81
CA LYS A 128 15.79 -0.56 -17.18
C LYS A 128 15.54 0.53 -16.13
N PHE A 129 14.53 1.37 -16.36
CA PHE A 129 14.15 2.45 -15.44
C PHE A 129 13.96 1.94 -14.00
N TYR A 130 13.13 0.92 -13.78
CA TYR A 130 12.90 0.37 -12.44
C TYR A 130 14.05 -0.49 -11.89
N LYS A 131 15.03 -0.85 -12.73
CA LYS A 131 16.15 -1.72 -12.33
C LYS A 131 17.39 -0.91 -11.92
N THR A 132 17.72 0.13 -12.67
CA THR A 132 19.01 0.81 -12.56
C THR A 132 18.92 2.25 -12.06
N GLU A 133 17.78 2.93 -12.24
CA GLU A 133 17.67 4.35 -11.88
C GLU A 133 17.66 4.56 -10.37
N LEU A 134 18.21 5.71 -9.97
CA LEU A 134 18.16 6.19 -8.60
C LEU A 134 16.88 7.01 -8.42
N LEU A 135 15.90 6.42 -7.74
CA LEU A 135 14.58 6.99 -7.49
C LEU A 135 14.46 7.50 -6.05
N TRP A 136 13.81 8.63 -5.88
CA TRP A 136 13.40 9.13 -4.57
C TRP A 136 12.39 8.19 -3.93
N THR A 137 11.51 7.57 -4.73
CA THR A 137 10.47 6.65 -4.25
C THR A 137 11.07 5.38 -3.65
N TYR A 138 12.13 4.82 -4.26
CA TYR A 138 12.89 3.72 -3.64
C TYR A 138 13.59 4.18 -2.36
N GLY A 139 14.15 5.40 -2.36
CA GLY A 139 14.72 6.01 -1.17
C GLY A 139 13.74 6.10 0.00
N PHE A 140 12.49 6.48 -0.29
CA PHE A 140 11.44 6.62 0.71
C PHE A 140 11.02 5.26 1.28
N ILE A 141 10.86 4.25 0.43
CA ILE A 141 10.61 2.87 0.86
C ILE A 141 11.75 2.38 1.76
N LEU A 142 13.01 2.60 1.36
CA LEU A 142 14.17 2.22 2.17
C LEU A 142 14.18 2.95 3.52
N ALA A 143 13.82 4.23 3.55
CA ALA A 143 13.74 5.00 4.79
C ALA A 143 12.65 4.48 5.74
N LEU A 144 11.48 4.09 5.21
CA LEU A 144 10.41 3.45 5.98
C LEU A 144 10.86 2.12 6.56
N LEU A 145 11.52 1.27 5.76
CA LEU A 145 12.06 -0.01 6.21
C LEU A 145 13.13 0.17 7.30
N LYS A 146 14.04 1.12 7.12
CA LYS A 146 15.05 1.48 8.14
C LYS A 146 14.39 1.91 9.43
N GLN A 147 13.41 2.80 9.37
CA GLN A 147 12.69 3.28 10.54
C GLN A 147 11.95 2.15 11.25
N TYR A 148 11.27 1.26 10.51
CA TYR A 148 10.63 0.08 11.08
C TYR A 148 11.65 -0.87 11.72
N SER A 149 12.80 -1.08 11.08
CA SER A 149 13.84 -1.96 11.61
C SER A 149 14.41 -1.49 12.96
N LEU A 150 14.24 -0.22 13.35
CA LEU A 150 14.67 0.26 14.66
C LEU A 150 13.71 -0.17 15.80
N LYS A 151 12.49 -0.60 15.48
CA LYS A 151 11.53 -1.09 16.47
C LYS A 151 11.97 -2.45 17.01
N THR A 152 11.92 -2.61 18.33
CA THR A 152 12.26 -3.88 19.02
C THR A 152 11.11 -4.88 18.95
N ASP A 153 9.88 -4.40 18.91
CA ASP A 153 8.69 -5.24 18.97
C ASP A 153 8.19 -5.53 17.55
N GLN A 154 8.22 -6.80 17.15
CA GLN A 154 7.68 -7.26 15.87
C GLN A 154 6.17 -7.45 15.97
N SER A 155 5.45 -6.33 16.17
CA SER A 155 3.99 -6.30 16.09
C SER A 155 3.52 -6.84 14.74
N THR A 156 2.44 -7.62 14.76
CA THR A 156 1.74 -8.08 13.55
C THR A 156 0.59 -7.14 13.17
N GLU A 157 0.64 -5.89 13.61
CA GLU A 157 -0.38 -4.88 13.35
C GLU A 157 0.08 -3.84 12.30
N MET A 158 -0.84 -2.94 11.96
CA MET A 158 -0.55 -1.82 11.07
C MET A 158 0.52 -0.90 11.68
N ILE A 159 1.58 -0.64 10.92
CA ILE A 159 2.64 0.28 11.30
C ILE A 159 2.11 1.71 11.17
N ARG A 160 2.10 2.43 12.30
CA ARG A 160 1.78 3.86 12.37
C ARG A 160 2.98 4.67 12.86
N PHE A 161 3.02 5.92 12.41
CA PHE A 161 3.94 6.95 12.89
C PHE A 161 3.16 7.95 13.74
N VAL A 162 3.07 7.64 15.03
CA VAL A 162 2.45 8.53 16.02
C VAL A 162 3.50 9.52 16.51
N GLY A 163 3.14 10.80 16.54
CA GLY A 163 4.05 11.91 16.77
C GLY A 163 4.93 12.21 15.56
N LYS A 164 5.55 13.40 15.58
CA LYS A 164 6.45 13.87 14.53
C LYS A 164 7.55 12.85 14.23
N THR A 165 7.62 12.37 12.99
CA THR A 165 8.59 11.37 12.54
C THR A 165 9.27 11.87 11.28
N LEU A 166 10.55 12.23 11.39
CA LEU A 166 11.33 12.73 10.27
C LEU A 166 12.14 11.61 9.62
N LEU A 167 11.84 11.32 8.36
CA LEU A 167 12.64 10.41 7.54
C LEU A 167 13.70 11.19 6.74
N ARG A 168 14.95 10.72 6.81
CA ARG A 168 15.98 11.10 5.86
C ARG A 168 15.83 10.23 4.62
N VAL A 169 15.51 10.85 3.49
CA VAL A 169 15.31 10.18 2.22
C VAL A 169 16.40 10.62 1.28
N ASP A 170 17.18 9.65 0.80
CA ASP A 170 18.20 9.81 -0.23
C ASP A 170 17.80 8.90 -1.39
N LYS A 171 18.06 9.31 -2.64
CA LYS A 171 17.76 8.46 -3.81
C LYS A 171 18.50 7.12 -3.71
N CYS A 172 17.84 6.03 -4.09
CA CYS A 172 18.49 4.74 -4.27
C CYS A 172 17.83 3.94 -5.40
N ASN A 173 18.44 2.82 -5.77
CA ASN A 173 17.87 1.89 -6.75
C ASN A 173 17.17 0.72 -6.05
N ARG A 174 16.49 -0.11 -6.85
CA ARG A 174 15.82 -1.33 -6.38
C ARG A 174 16.77 -2.32 -5.70
N ALA A 175 18.03 -2.41 -6.15
CA ALA A 175 19.02 -3.31 -5.56
C ALA A 175 19.29 -2.95 -4.10
N ALA A 176 19.50 -1.67 -3.78
CA ALA A 176 19.72 -1.21 -2.41
C ALA A 176 18.54 -1.53 -1.47
N VAL A 177 17.31 -1.40 -1.96
CA VAL A 177 16.11 -1.79 -1.18
C VAL A 177 16.10 -3.31 -0.95
N THR A 178 16.44 -4.08 -1.99
CA THR A 178 16.48 -5.55 -1.94
C THR A 178 17.54 -6.06 -0.98
N GLU A 179 18.75 -5.50 -1.03
CA GLU A 179 19.85 -5.81 -0.11
C GLU A 179 19.48 -5.51 1.34
N PHE A 180 18.79 -4.39 1.58
CA PHE A 180 18.30 -4.07 2.93
C PHE A 180 17.20 -5.03 3.40
N CYS A 181 16.29 -5.44 2.51
CA CYS A 181 15.31 -6.46 2.84
C CYS A 181 15.98 -7.81 3.16
N ALA A 182 17.02 -8.20 2.43
CA ALA A 182 17.78 -9.42 2.69
C ALA A 182 18.49 -9.35 4.06
N SER A 183 19.08 -8.20 4.41
CA SER A 183 19.73 -8.03 5.71
C SER A 183 18.73 -8.11 6.88
N MET A 184 17.54 -7.53 6.72
CA MET A 184 16.44 -7.70 7.68
C MET A 184 16.06 -9.18 7.86
N LYS A 185 15.86 -9.94 6.76
CA LYS A 185 15.57 -11.38 6.85
C LYS A 185 16.69 -12.15 7.57
N SER A 186 17.95 -11.87 7.22
CA SER A 186 19.11 -12.55 7.83
C SER A 186 19.26 -12.28 9.33
N SER A 187 18.72 -11.15 9.80
CA SER A 187 18.67 -10.80 11.23
C SER A 187 17.39 -11.28 11.94
N GLY A 188 16.60 -12.14 11.30
CA GLY A 188 15.36 -12.69 11.85
C GLY A 188 14.21 -11.67 11.92
N LYS A 189 14.29 -10.57 11.17
CA LYS A 189 13.21 -9.57 11.12
C LYS A 189 12.17 -9.92 10.08
N VAL A 190 10.93 -9.92 10.52
CA VAL A 190 9.77 -10.03 9.63
C VAL A 190 9.66 -8.74 8.81
N LEU A 191 9.77 -8.87 7.48
CA LEU A 191 9.60 -7.75 6.57
C LEU A 191 8.15 -7.28 6.54
N PRO A 192 7.87 -5.96 6.63
CA PRO A 192 6.52 -5.47 6.48
C PRO A 192 6.09 -5.46 5.01
N PHE A 193 4.77 -5.58 4.78
CA PHE A 193 4.17 -5.31 3.47
C PHE A 193 3.56 -3.93 3.42
N PHE A 194 3.18 -3.50 2.22
CA PHE A 194 2.78 -2.14 1.94
C PHE A 194 1.48 -2.19 1.18
N ILE A 195 0.48 -1.46 1.65
CA ILE A 195 -0.83 -1.32 1.03
C ILE A 195 -1.00 0.12 0.58
N LEU A 196 -1.14 0.31 -0.72
CA LEU A 196 -1.50 1.59 -1.32
C LEU A 196 -2.98 1.59 -1.67
N ASP A 197 -3.72 2.55 -1.11
CA ASP A 197 -5.11 2.84 -1.50
C ASP A 197 -5.16 4.12 -2.38
N GLU A 198 -6.30 4.40 -3.02
CA GLU A 198 -6.55 5.65 -3.78
C GLU A 198 -5.39 6.06 -4.71
N MET A 199 -4.84 5.11 -5.46
CA MET A 199 -3.86 5.42 -6.50
C MET A 199 -4.44 6.33 -7.57
N THR A 200 -3.55 7.07 -8.23
CA THR A 200 -3.93 7.92 -9.36
C THR A 200 -4.69 7.08 -10.39
N PRO A 201 -5.90 7.48 -10.79
CA PRO A 201 -6.66 6.72 -11.78
C PRO A 201 -5.98 6.82 -13.14
N ASN A 202 -6.17 5.79 -13.98
CA ASN A 202 -5.67 5.80 -15.37
C ASN A 202 -6.41 6.83 -16.27
N THR A 203 -7.32 7.63 -15.72
CA THR A 203 -8.18 8.58 -16.43
C THR A 203 -7.44 9.89 -16.69
N ASN A 204 -6.58 9.90 -17.72
CA ASN A 204 -6.14 11.05 -18.53
C ASN A 204 -4.94 10.60 -19.37
N MET A 205 -5.20 10.09 -20.58
CA MET A 205 -4.16 9.55 -21.48
C MET A 205 -3.17 10.63 -21.97
N ASP A 206 -3.62 11.89 -22.01
CA ASP A 206 -2.85 13.03 -22.55
C ASP A 206 -2.14 13.85 -21.46
N GLY A 207 -2.61 13.79 -20.21
CA GLY A 207 -2.08 14.57 -19.08
C GLY A 207 -1.03 13.86 -18.21
N GLY A 208 -0.58 12.67 -18.60
CA GLY A 208 0.43 11.91 -17.84
C GLY A 208 -0.10 11.13 -16.63
N GLY A 209 -1.42 11.14 -16.37
CA GLY A 209 -2.05 10.39 -15.28
C GLY A 209 -1.79 8.88 -15.36
N MET A 210 -1.80 8.33 -16.58
CA MET A 210 -1.45 6.92 -16.84
C MET A 210 -0.01 6.58 -16.40
N ASN A 211 0.95 7.49 -16.62
CA ASN A 211 2.33 7.28 -16.19
C ASN A 211 2.45 7.32 -14.68
N MET A 212 1.75 8.25 -14.02
CA MET A 212 1.75 8.34 -12.56
C MET A 212 1.17 7.07 -11.94
N ALA A 213 0.00 6.64 -12.39
CA ALA A 213 -0.64 5.40 -11.95
C ALA A 213 0.27 4.19 -12.15
N ALA A 214 0.86 4.05 -13.33
CA ALA A 214 1.81 2.98 -13.63
C ALA A 214 3.08 3.07 -12.78
N PHE A 215 3.58 4.27 -12.50
CA PHE A 215 4.74 4.46 -11.65
C PHE A 215 4.46 4.08 -10.20
N GLN A 216 3.39 4.59 -9.62
CA GLN A 216 2.92 4.25 -8.27
C GLN A 216 2.71 2.74 -8.13
N ARG A 217 2.15 2.08 -9.16
CA ARG A 217 2.08 0.62 -9.18
C ARG A 217 3.47 -0.02 -9.29
N ASN A 218 4.25 0.30 -10.31
CA ASN A 218 5.45 -0.46 -10.69
C ASN A 218 6.64 -0.30 -9.74
N VAL A 219 6.74 0.79 -8.98
CA VAL A 219 7.76 0.90 -7.92
C VAL A 219 7.48 -0.04 -6.74
N PHE A 220 6.21 -0.41 -6.52
CA PHE A 220 5.80 -1.40 -5.53
C PHE A 220 5.59 -2.80 -6.17
N LEU A 221 5.18 -2.87 -7.43
CA LEU A 221 5.00 -4.14 -8.13
C LEU A 221 6.34 -4.62 -8.65
N GLY A 222 7.03 -5.40 -7.82
CA GLY A 222 7.91 -6.45 -8.31
C GLY A 222 7.18 -7.44 -9.24
N ARG A 223 5.83 -7.58 -9.11
CA ARG A 223 4.82 -8.12 -10.04
C ARG A 223 3.41 -8.02 -9.43
N LYS A 224 2.37 -8.01 -10.27
CA LYS A 224 0.93 -7.93 -9.93
C LYS A 224 0.49 -9.13 -9.06
N LEU A 225 -0.13 -8.88 -7.90
CA LEU A 225 -1.04 -9.86 -7.32
C LEU A 225 -2.28 -9.86 -8.19
N GLN A 226 -2.33 -10.79 -9.14
CA GLN A 226 -3.61 -11.14 -9.74
C GLN A 226 -4.39 -11.87 -8.63
N THR A 227 -5.32 -11.15 -8.01
CA THR A 227 -6.53 -11.80 -7.52
C THR A 227 -7.24 -12.24 -8.79
N ASP A 228 -6.94 -13.43 -9.28
CA ASP A 228 -7.86 -14.13 -10.17
C ASP A 228 -9.08 -14.47 -9.28
N ALA A 229 -9.89 -13.44 -9.02
CA ALA A 229 -11.28 -13.63 -8.67
C ALA A 229 -11.89 -14.15 -9.97
N TYR A 230 -11.89 -15.46 -10.09
CA TYR A 230 -12.68 -16.17 -11.08
C TYR A 230 -14.12 -15.66 -10.90
N VAL A 231 -14.62 -14.93 -11.89
CA VAL A 231 -16.04 -14.98 -12.22
C VAL A 231 -16.20 -16.40 -12.75
N ASP A 232 -16.61 -17.33 -11.87
CA ASP A 232 -17.15 -18.59 -12.34
C ASP A 232 -18.42 -18.24 -13.12
N ASP A 233 -18.32 -18.32 -14.44
CA ASP A 233 -19.42 -18.21 -15.41
C ASP A 233 -20.47 -19.34 -15.23
N ASP A 234 -20.35 -20.18 -14.20
CA ASP A 234 -21.32 -21.22 -13.85
C ASP A 234 -22.13 -20.94 -12.56
N CYS A 235 -22.07 -19.72 -12.01
CA CYS A 235 -23.10 -19.24 -11.09
C CYS A 235 -24.01 -18.22 -11.80
N ALA A 236 -25.17 -18.70 -12.23
CA ALA A 236 -26.29 -17.95 -12.79
C ALA A 236 -26.58 -16.62 -12.03
N PRO A 237 -27.18 -15.62 -12.71
CA PRO A 237 -27.10 -14.21 -12.32
C PRO A 237 -27.94 -13.93 -11.08
N VAL A 238 -27.34 -13.26 -10.10
CA VAL A 238 -28.12 -12.56 -9.07
C VAL A 238 -28.36 -11.13 -9.56
N PRO A 239 -29.59 -10.61 -9.50
CA PRO A 239 -30.09 -9.63 -10.47
C PRO A 239 -29.52 -8.24 -10.27
N SER A 240 -29.47 -7.51 -11.39
CA SER A 240 -29.58 -6.06 -11.40
C SER A 240 -30.82 -5.59 -10.64
N GLU A 241 -30.69 -4.43 -10.00
CA GLU A 241 -31.71 -3.55 -9.43
C GLU A 241 -32.08 -3.71 -7.94
N SER A 242 -31.88 -2.59 -7.25
CA SER A 242 -32.63 -2.09 -6.08
C SER A 242 -32.25 -2.55 -4.67
N ALA A 243 -32.12 -1.53 -3.81
CA ALA A 243 -32.36 -1.54 -2.37
C ALA A 243 -31.30 -2.15 -1.45
N CYS A 244 -30.43 -1.28 -0.94
CA CYS A 244 -30.22 -1.18 0.51
C CYS A 244 -30.00 0.29 0.89
N CYS A 245 -31.11 1.04 0.92
CA CYS A 245 -31.24 2.11 1.88
C CYS A 245 -31.25 1.50 3.28
N PHE A 246 -30.34 1.91 4.15
CA PHE A 246 -30.65 2.06 5.56
C PHE A 246 -29.96 3.32 6.08
N GLY A 247 -30.74 4.40 6.13
CA GLY A 247 -30.46 5.51 7.03
C GLY A 247 -30.77 5.12 8.48
N ARG A 248 -30.10 5.79 9.40
CA ARG A 248 -30.71 6.95 10.09
C ARG A 248 -29.68 8.06 10.16
#